data_AF-A0A397W4P7-F1
#
_entry.id   AF-A0A397W4P7-F1
#
_cell.length_a   1.000
_cell.length_b   1.000
_cell.length_c   1.000
_cell.angle_alpha   90.00
_cell.angle_beta   90.00
_cell.angle_gamma   90.00
#
_symmetry.space_group_name_H-M   'P 1'
#
loop_
_entity.id
_entity.type
_entity.pdbx_description
1 polymer ?
#
loop_
_entity_poly.entity_id
_entity_poly.type
_entity_poly.pdbx_seq_one_letter_code
_entity_poly.pdbx_strand_id
1 'polypeptide(L)'
;MTRTNCDPKEFMLLILNEHLKFLNRLKRRKIPDNYHHFVDEEKERTKQQIELVNKDLPLLIKMPNIVKKDHQILILEEQMNNLQVEYKECVNENLILTNQEKAVNKIFKIENQYINLYERLMSLINQDEGEDEGENEGEDEGEGEENEGEEDKNEKDEDERKWWRD
;
A
#
# COMPACT_ATOMS: atom_id res chain seq x y z
N MET A 1 -7.71 -13.63 -46.73
CA MET A 1 -7.93 -14.39 -45.49
C MET A 1 -6.79 -14.12 -44.52
N THR A 2 -6.99 -13.22 -43.56
CA THR A 2 -6.05 -13.00 -42.46
C THR A 2 -6.40 -13.98 -41.35
N ARG A 3 -5.56 -15.01 -41.15
CA ARG A 3 -5.72 -15.99 -40.07
C ARG A 3 -5.34 -15.32 -38.76
N THR A 4 -6.31 -14.78 -38.04
CA THR A 4 -6.09 -14.02 -36.79
C THR A 4 -5.97 -14.90 -35.54
N ASN A 5 -6.11 -16.22 -35.63
CA ASN A 5 -6.05 -17.14 -34.49
C ASN A 5 -5.34 -18.47 -34.85
N CYS A 6 -4.05 -18.45 -35.21
CA CYS A 6 -3.27 -19.69 -35.35
C CYS A 6 -2.39 -19.86 -34.11
N ASP A 7 -2.42 -21.02 -33.46
CA ASP A 7 -1.48 -21.35 -32.39
C ASP A 7 -0.05 -21.07 -32.88
N PRO A 8 0.76 -20.29 -32.14
CA PRO A 8 2.15 -20.01 -32.51
C PRO A 8 2.94 -21.27 -32.89
N LYS A 9 2.70 -22.40 -32.21
CA LYS A 9 3.34 -23.68 -32.54
C LYS A 9 2.94 -24.17 -33.94
N GLU A 10 1.64 -24.18 -34.23
CA GLU A 10 1.12 -24.61 -35.52
C GLU A 10 1.61 -23.72 -36.67
N PHE A 11 1.67 -22.41 -36.43
CA PHE A 11 2.18 -21.45 -37.41
C PHE A 11 3.67 -21.69 -37.73
N MET A 12 4.50 -21.89 -36.71
CA MET A 12 5.92 -22.23 -36.89
C MET A 12 6.10 -23.54 -37.66
N LEU A 13 5.35 -24.59 -37.29
CA LEU A 13 5.40 -25.87 -37.99
C LEU A 13 4.96 -25.75 -39.45
N LEU A 14 3.96 -24.91 -39.75
CA LEU A 14 3.50 -24.67 -41.11
C LEU A 14 4.60 -24.05 -41.98
N ILE A 15 5.31 -23.03 -41.47
CA ILE A 15 6.43 -22.40 -42.17
C ILE A 15 7.55 -23.42 -42.44
N LEU A 16 7.97 -24.17 -41.41
CA LEU A 16 9.06 -25.15 -41.54
C LEU A 16 8.71 -26.28 -42.51
N ASN A 17 7.46 -26.75 -42.50
CA ASN A 17 7.00 -27.77 -43.44
C ASN A 17 6.95 -27.24 -44.88
N GLU A 18 6.52 -26.00 -45.11
CA GLU A 18 6.56 -25.38 -46.44
C GLU A 18 8.00 -25.20 -46.93
N HIS A 19 8.94 -24.82 -46.04
CA HIS A 19 10.36 -24.76 -46.35
C HIS A 19 10.90 -26.13 -46.77
N LEU A 20 10.54 -27.20 -46.05
CA LEU A 20 10.94 -28.57 -46.40
C LEU A 20 10.40 -29.01 -47.76
N LYS A 21 9.14 -28.67 -48.07
CA LYS A 21 8.54 -28.91 -49.40
C LYS A 21 9.26 -28.13 -50.50
N PHE A 22 9.69 -26.91 -50.22
CA PHE A 22 10.47 -26.11 -51.15
C PHE A 22 11.84 -26.73 -51.44
N LEU A 23 12.59 -27.14 -50.41
CA LEU A 23 13.88 -27.82 -50.58
C LEU A 23 13.76 -29.14 -51.36
N ASN A 24 12.71 -29.93 -51.09
CA ASN A 24 12.43 -31.15 -51.85
C ASN A 24 12.11 -30.85 -53.34
N ARG A 25 11.42 -29.74 -53.63
CA ARG A 25 11.17 -29.30 -55.01
C ARG A 25 12.45 -28.83 -55.68
N LEU A 26 13.32 -28.11 -54.99
CA LEU A 26 14.63 -27.69 -55.50
C LEU A 26 15.49 -28.88 -55.89
N LYS A 27 15.58 -29.90 -55.04
CA LYS A 27 16.39 -31.11 -55.31
C LYS A 27 15.91 -31.90 -56.54
N ARG A 28 14.62 -31.84 -56.87
CA ARG A 28 14.04 -32.49 -58.07
C ARG A 28 14.22 -31.68 -59.35
N ARG A 29 14.60 -30.40 -59.26
CA ARG A 29 14.90 -29.56 -60.43
C ARG A 29 16.34 -29.80 -60.87
N LYS A 30 16.65 -29.47 -62.13
CA LYS A 30 18.02 -29.48 -62.68
C LYS A 30 18.86 -28.33 -62.12
N ILE A 31 19.05 -28.31 -60.80
CA ILE A 31 20.02 -27.43 -60.17
C ILE A 31 21.42 -27.99 -60.41
N PRO A 32 22.47 -27.15 -60.48
CA PRO A 32 23.83 -27.66 -60.64
C PRO A 32 24.23 -28.54 -59.46
N ASP A 33 24.94 -29.64 -59.72
CA ASP A 33 25.27 -30.66 -58.71
C ASP A 33 26.01 -30.10 -57.50
N ASN A 34 26.82 -29.06 -57.71
CA ASN A 34 27.55 -28.36 -56.65
C ASN A 34 26.62 -27.78 -55.56
N TYR A 35 25.33 -27.57 -55.85
CA TYR A 35 24.36 -27.07 -54.87
C TYR A 35 23.60 -28.15 -54.11
N HIS A 36 23.72 -29.43 -54.49
CA HIS A 36 22.98 -30.49 -53.83
C HIS A 36 23.35 -30.66 -52.35
N HIS A 37 24.62 -30.49 -52.00
CA HIS A 37 25.06 -30.60 -50.60
C HIS A 37 24.44 -29.51 -49.73
N PHE A 38 24.42 -28.24 -50.18
CA PHE A 38 23.77 -27.15 -49.46
C PHE A 38 22.27 -27.43 -49.24
N VAL A 39 21.58 -27.96 -50.25
CA VAL A 39 20.15 -28.29 -50.14
C VAL A 39 19.92 -29.42 -49.12
N ASP A 40 20.82 -30.40 -49.05
CA ASP A 40 20.72 -31.51 -48.10
C ASP A 40 21.02 -31.07 -46.66
N GLU A 41 22.04 -30.24 -46.46
CA GLU A 41 22.34 -29.62 -45.16
C GLU A 41 21.16 -28.78 -44.66
N GLU A 42 20.61 -27.92 -45.51
CA GLU A 42 19.50 -27.03 -45.19
C GLU A 42 18.22 -27.81 -44.84
N LYS A 43 18.01 -28.94 -45.53
CA LYS A 43 16.91 -29.86 -45.24
C LYS A 43 17.08 -30.52 -43.89
N GLU A 44 18.29 -30.93 -43.55
CA GLU A 44 18.57 -31.55 -42.25
C GLU A 44 18.40 -30.55 -41.11
N ARG A 45 18.88 -29.30 -41.26
CA ARG A 45 18.63 -28.22 -40.29
C ARG A 45 17.14 -27.95 -40.10
N THR A 46 16.37 -27.92 -41.19
CA THR A 46 14.92 -27.70 -41.12
C THR A 46 14.23 -28.84 -40.35
N LYS A 47 14.64 -30.10 -40.53
CA LYS A 47 14.11 -31.23 -39.74
C LYS A 47 14.44 -31.11 -38.26
N GLN A 48 15.68 -30.75 -37.92
CA GLN A 48 16.09 -30.54 -36.54
C GLN A 48 15.26 -29.44 -35.86
N GLN A 49 14.99 -28.33 -36.57
CA GLN A 49 14.11 -27.27 -36.07
C GLN A 49 12.67 -27.75 -35.85
N ILE A 50 12.12 -28.56 -36.75
CA ILE A 50 10.79 -29.18 -36.56
C ILE A 50 10.77 -30.07 -35.31
N GLU A 51 11.84 -30.84 -35.10
CA GLU A 51 11.97 -31.72 -33.93
C GLU A 51 12.04 -30.93 -32.63
N LEU A 52 12.83 -29.86 -32.57
CA LEU A 52 12.92 -28.94 -31.43
C LEU A 52 11.56 -28.31 -31.11
N VAL A 53 10.84 -27.79 -32.11
CA VAL A 53 9.50 -27.20 -31.91
C VAL A 53 8.50 -28.24 -31.39
N ASN A 54 8.63 -29.50 -31.81
CA ASN A 54 7.74 -30.56 -31.36
C ASN A 54 8.06 -31.07 -29.95
N LYS A 55 9.35 -31.20 -29.60
CA LYS A 55 9.81 -31.77 -28.32
C LYS A 55 9.95 -30.73 -27.21
N ASP A 56 10.56 -29.58 -27.49
CA ASP A 56 11.03 -28.65 -26.46
C ASP A 56 10.03 -27.52 -26.19
N LEU A 57 9.26 -27.09 -27.20
CA LEU A 57 8.23 -26.06 -27.01
C LEU A 57 7.16 -26.46 -25.97
N PRO A 58 6.66 -27.71 -25.96
CA PRO A 58 5.76 -28.16 -24.89
C PRO A 58 6.42 -28.20 -23.51
N LEU A 59 7.73 -28.45 -23.43
CA LEU A 59 8.45 -28.49 -22.15
C LEU A 59 8.65 -27.09 -21.56
N LEU A 60 8.88 -26.09 -22.41
CA LEU A 60 8.92 -24.67 -22.03
C LEU A 60 7.55 -24.18 -21.52
N ILE A 61 6.46 -24.54 -22.19
CA ILE A 61 5.10 -24.12 -21.83
C ILE A 61 4.58 -24.88 -20.61
N LYS A 62 4.96 -26.15 -20.44
CA LYS A 62 4.54 -26.99 -19.29
C LYS A 62 5.40 -26.83 -18.05
N MET A 63 6.36 -25.91 -18.00
CA MET A 63 7.12 -25.69 -16.77
C MET A 63 6.14 -25.31 -15.64
N PRO A 64 5.97 -26.15 -14.61
CA PRO A 64 5.05 -25.88 -13.49
C PRO A 64 5.38 -24.57 -12.77
N ASN A 65 6.64 -24.12 -12.90
CA ASN A 65 7.11 -22.85 -12.36
C ASN A 65 6.45 -21.62 -12.98
N ILE A 66 6.01 -21.64 -14.24
CA ILE A 66 5.38 -20.45 -14.86
C ILE A 66 3.96 -20.30 -14.29
N VAL A 67 3.16 -21.37 -14.32
CA VAL A 67 1.79 -21.36 -13.77
C VAL A 67 1.78 -21.07 -12.26
N LYS A 68 2.75 -21.61 -11.51
CA LYS A 68 2.89 -21.30 -10.07
C LYS A 68 3.26 -19.83 -9.82
N LYS A 69 4.13 -19.25 -10.66
CA LYS A 69 4.50 -17.84 -10.55
C LYS A 69 3.34 -16.92 -10.92
N ASP A 70 2.56 -17.25 -11.95
CA ASP A 70 1.37 -16.49 -12.32
C ASP A 70 0.32 -16.49 -11.20
N HIS A 71 0.11 -17.63 -10.54
CA HIS A 71 -0.78 -17.69 -9.39
C HIS A 71 -0.26 -16.89 -8.18
N GLN A 72 1.05 -16.94 -7.91
CA GLN A 72 1.67 -16.11 -6.86
C GLN A 72 1.55 -14.62 -7.17
N ILE A 73 1.69 -14.22 -8.44
CA ILE A 73 1.49 -12.84 -8.89
C ILE A 73 0.05 -12.40 -8.59
N LEU A 74 -0.95 -13.21 -8.94
CA LEU A 74 -2.36 -12.89 -8.66
C LEU A 74 -2.63 -12.71 -7.16
N ILE A 75 -2.08 -13.58 -6.30
CA ILE A 75 -2.22 -13.46 -4.84
C ILE A 75 -1.58 -12.16 -4.34
N LEU A 76 -0.38 -11.83 -4.83
CA LEU A 76 0.33 -10.61 -4.44
C LEU A 76 -0.39 -9.35 -4.91
N GLU A 77 -0.98 -9.36 -6.10
CA GLU A 77 -1.80 -8.26 -6.62
C GLU A 77 -3.04 -8.02 -5.74
N GLU A 78 -3.73 -9.09 -5.33
CA GLU A 78 -4.87 -9.00 -4.41
C GLU A 78 -4.45 -8.42 -3.05
N GLN A 79 -3.35 -8.91 -2.47
CA GLN A 79 -2.81 -8.41 -1.21
C GLN A 79 -2.42 -6.92 -1.30
N MET A 80 -1.79 -6.50 -2.39
CA MET A 80 -1.43 -5.10 -2.62
C MET A 80 -2.67 -4.20 -2.72
N ASN A 81 -3.71 -4.64 -3.41
CA ASN A 81 -4.94 -3.87 -3.53
C ASN A 81 -5.63 -3.69 -2.17
N ASN A 82 -5.69 -4.75 -1.35
CA ASN A 82 -6.25 -4.67 0.00
C ASN A 82 -5.48 -3.69 0.88
N LEU A 83 -4.14 -3.76 0.87
CA LEU A 83 -3.29 -2.82 1.63
C LEU A 83 -3.45 -1.37 1.17
N GLN A 84 -3.67 -1.12 -0.12
CA GLN A 84 -3.93 0.23 -0.62
C GLN A 84 -5.26 0.80 -0.11
N VAL A 85 -6.29 -0.04 0.00
CA VAL A 85 -7.58 0.37 0.57
C VAL A 85 -7.42 0.71 2.04
N GLU A 86 -6.81 -0.18 2.84
CA GLU A 86 -6.55 0.05 4.27
C GLU A 86 -5.72 1.32 4.51
N TYR A 87 -4.67 1.55 3.71
CA TYR A 87 -3.87 2.76 3.79
C TYR A 87 -4.71 4.03 3.57
N LYS A 88 -5.60 4.00 2.58
CA LYS A 88 -6.47 5.14 2.26
C LYS A 88 -7.47 5.41 3.38
N GLU A 89 -8.02 4.37 3.99
CA GLU A 89 -8.92 4.50 5.15
C GLU A 89 -8.17 5.11 6.34
N CYS A 90 -6.98 4.61 6.66
CA CYS A 90 -6.14 5.15 7.73
C CYS A 90 -5.76 6.64 7.52
N VAL A 91 -5.46 7.04 6.28
CA VAL A 91 -5.19 8.46 5.97
C VAL A 91 -6.42 9.34 6.20
N ASN A 92 -7.62 8.85 5.83
CA ASN A 92 -8.86 9.59 6.07
C ASN A 92 -9.18 9.70 7.57
N GLU A 93 -9.01 8.62 8.33
CA GLU A 93 -9.20 8.64 9.79
C GLU A 93 -8.25 9.63 10.47
N ASN A 94 -6.97 9.64 10.10
CA ASN A 94 -6.01 10.61 10.61
C ASN A 94 -6.40 12.06 10.30
N LEU A 95 -6.95 12.32 9.11
CA LEU A 95 -7.43 13.65 8.75
C LEU A 95 -8.60 14.09 9.64
N ILE A 96 -9.54 13.17 9.93
CA ILE A 96 -10.67 13.42 10.83
C ILE A 96 -10.16 13.72 12.25
N LEU A 97 -9.27 12.88 12.79
CA LEU A 97 -8.69 13.05 14.12
C LEU A 97 -7.94 14.37 14.25
N THR A 98 -7.12 14.73 13.26
CA THR A 98 -6.39 16.01 13.23
C THR A 98 -7.34 17.21 13.28
N ASN A 99 -8.49 17.13 12.61
CA ASN A 99 -9.49 18.19 12.63
C ASN A 99 -10.22 18.27 13.97
N GLN A 100 -10.50 17.12 14.60
CA GLN A 100 -11.08 17.06 15.94
C GLN A 100 -10.13 17.66 16.99
N GLU A 101 -8.85 17.32 16.95
CA GLU A 101 -7.82 17.89 17.83
C GLU A 101 -7.74 19.41 17.72
N LYS A 102 -7.81 19.95 16.49
CA LYS A 102 -7.89 21.41 16.27
C LYS A 102 -9.15 22.04 16.86
N ALA A 103 -10.28 21.34 16.83
CA ALA A 103 -11.53 21.83 17.42
C ALA A 103 -11.43 21.85 18.95
N VAL A 104 -10.93 20.78 19.57
CA VAL A 104 -10.71 20.69 21.03
C VAL A 104 -9.79 21.81 21.52
N ASN A 105 -8.68 22.04 20.82
CA ASN A 105 -7.75 23.12 21.15
C ASN A 105 -8.37 24.52 21.09
N LYS A 106 -9.38 24.74 20.22
CA LYS A 106 -10.12 26.01 20.18
C LYS A 106 -11.07 26.14 21.36
N ILE A 107 -11.77 25.06 21.72
CA ILE A 107 -12.68 25.03 22.87
C ILE A 107 -11.90 25.36 24.15
N PHE A 108 -10.76 24.69 24.37
CA PHE A 108 -9.90 24.92 25.53
C PHE A 108 -9.44 26.39 25.65
N LYS A 109 -9.10 27.03 24.52
CA LYS A 109 -8.74 28.47 24.52
C LYS A 109 -9.92 29.36 24.91
N ILE A 110 -11.13 29.04 24.45
CA ILE A 110 -12.34 29.79 24.79
C ILE A 110 -12.69 29.60 26.27
N GLU A 111 -12.59 28.38 26.79
CA GLU A 111 -12.83 28.08 28.21
C GLU A 111 -11.90 28.88 29.11
N ASN A 112 -10.60 28.92 28.80
CA ASN A 112 -9.64 29.75 29.55
C ASN A 112 -9.97 31.25 29.49
N GLN A 113 -10.41 31.74 28.33
CA GLN A 113 -10.85 33.14 28.22
C GLN A 113 -12.11 33.41 29.07
N TYR A 114 -13.05 32.47 29.09
CA TYR A 114 -14.25 32.56 29.91
C TYR A 114 -13.94 32.56 31.40
N ILE A 115 -13.07 31.66 31.87
CA ILE A 115 -12.62 31.61 33.28
C ILE A 115 -11.98 32.94 33.69
N ASN A 116 -11.05 33.46 32.89
CA ASN A 116 -10.39 34.74 33.17
C ASN A 116 -11.38 35.91 33.25
N LEU A 117 -12.40 35.92 32.38
CA LEU A 117 -13.45 36.94 32.40
C LEU A 117 -14.33 36.82 33.65
N TYR A 118 -14.68 35.59 34.04
CA TYR A 118 -15.48 35.32 35.23
C TYR A 118 -14.74 35.74 36.50
N GLU A 119 -13.47 35.36 36.66
CA GLU A 119 -12.64 35.78 37.80
C GLU A 119 -12.53 37.30 37.89
N ARG A 120 -12.34 37.98 36.76
CA ARG A 120 -12.29 39.45 36.71
C ARG A 120 -13.63 40.07 37.13
N LEU A 121 -14.75 39.51 36.69
CA LEU A 121 -16.09 39.99 37.07
C LEU A 121 -16.31 39.83 38.58
N MET A 122 -16.00 38.67 39.15
CA MET A 122 -16.12 38.43 40.59
C MET A 122 -15.21 39.36 41.41
N SER A 123 -13.98 39.63 40.95
CA SER A 123 -13.10 40.60 41.59
C SER A 123 -13.65 42.02 41.57
N LEU A 124 -14.36 42.43 40.51
CA LEU A 124 -14.98 43.75 40.43
C LEU A 124 -16.19 43.87 41.37
N ILE A 125 -17.02 42.82 41.42
CA ILE A 125 -18.17 42.76 42.33
C ILE A 125 -17.69 42.88 43.79
N ASN A 126 -16.65 42.15 44.16
CA ASN A 126 -16.07 42.20 45.51
C ASN A 126 -15.37 43.54 45.84
N GLN A 127 -15.05 44.37 44.85
CA GLN A 127 -14.50 45.70 45.07
C GLN A 127 -15.59 46.76 45.27
N ASP A 128 -16.76 46.62 44.63
CA ASP A 128 -17.91 47.52 44.80
C ASP A 128 -18.68 47.29 46.12
N GLU A 129 -18.53 46.12 46.76
CA GLU A 129 -19.13 45.82 48.08
C GLU A 129 -18.25 46.27 49.27
N GLY A 130 -17.08 46.88 49.01
CA GLY A 130 -16.07 47.25 50.00
C GLY A 130 -16.03 48.71 50.44
N GLU A 131 -16.99 49.55 50.02
CA GLU A 131 -17.10 50.96 50.45
C GLU A 131 -18.38 51.19 51.28
N ASP A 132 -18.46 50.60 52.47
CA ASP A 132 -19.18 51.22 53.58
C ASP A 132 -18.35 51.02 54.85
N GLU A 133 -17.59 52.05 55.22
CA GLU A 133 -16.93 52.17 56.52
C GLU A 133 -18.01 52.36 57.60
N GLY A 134 -18.70 51.27 57.92
CA GLY A 134 -19.63 51.19 59.03
C GLY A 134 -19.02 50.34 60.14
N GLU A 135 -18.32 51.00 61.07
CA GLU A 135 -17.96 50.45 62.37
C GLU A 135 -19.14 49.67 62.99
N ASN A 136 -18.97 48.38 63.27
CA ASN A 136 -19.55 47.84 64.50
C ASN A 136 -18.89 46.54 64.95
N GLU A 137 -18.53 46.56 66.23
CA GLU A 137 -17.95 45.47 67.01
C GLU A 137 -18.93 44.30 67.14
N GLY A 138 -18.40 43.08 67.06
CA GLY A 138 -19.18 41.86 67.24
C GLY A 138 -18.28 40.65 67.27
N GLU A 139 -17.64 40.43 68.42
CA GLU A 139 -17.02 39.17 68.81
C GLU A 139 -18.05 38.04 68.69
N ASP A 140 -17.72 36.97 67.97
CA ASP A 140 -18.11 35.63 68.43
C ASP A 140 -17.11 34.58 67.94
N GLU A 141 -16.66 33.79 68.90
CA GLU A 141 -15.68 32.73 68.76
C GLU A 141 -16.31 31.50 68.11
N GLY A 142 -15.66 30.95 67.09
CA GLY A 142 -16.10 29.75 66.40
C GLY A 142 -14.92 28.94 65.91
N GLU A 143 -14.42 28.11 66.83
CA GLU A 143 -13.59 26.90 66.69
C GLU A 143 -13.62 26.29 65.26
N GLY A 144 -12.48 26.07 64.59
CA GLY A 144 -11.53 24.99 64.90
C GLY A 144 -12.07 23.67 64.33
N GLU A 145 -11.68 23.26 63.13
CA GLU A 145 -10.89 22.04 62.79
C GLU A 145 -11.44 21.57 61.41
N GLU A 146 -10.74 21.01 60.43
CA GLU A 146 -9.41 20.44 60.32
C GLU A 146 -9.04 20.39 58.82
N ASN A 147 -7.75 20.58 58.53
CA ASN A 147 -7.11 20.29 57.26
C ASN A 147 -7.02 18.78 57.05
N GLU A 148 -7.35 18.30 55.85
CA GLU A 148 -6.57 17.23 55.23
C GLU A 148 -6.30 17.60 53.75
N GLY A 149 -5.03 17.93 53.51
CA GLY A 149 -4.48 18.16 52.19
C GLY A 149 -3.91 16.89 51.57
N GLU A 150 -3.68 17.00 50.25
CA GLU A 150 -2.71 16.28 49.41
C GLU A 150 -2.90 14.74 49.30
N GLU A 151 -2.70 14.09 48.16
CA GLU A 151 -1.60 14.21 47.21
C GLU A 151 -2.02 13.78 45.80
N ASP A 152 -1.49 14.54 44.83
CA ASP A 152 -1.18 14.10 43.47
C ASP A 152 -0.41 12.78 43.45
N LYS A 153 -0.83 11.85 42.59
CA LYS A 153 0.09 10.85 42.01
C LYS A 153 -0.04 10.82 40.50
N ASN A 154 0.82 11.63 39.89
CA ASN A 154 1.43 11.38 38.59
C ASN A 154 1.98 9.95 38.53
N GLU A 155 1.46 9.12 37.62
CA GLU A 155 2.20 7.97 37.11
C GLU A 155 2.20 8.00 35.58
N LYS A 156 3.19 8.76 35.11
CA LYS A 156 3.98 8.64 33.89
C LYS A 156 3.58 7.53 32.90
N ASP A 157 3.26 8.02 31.70
CA ASP A 157 3.69 7.50 30.41
C ASP A 157 5.02 6.71 30.48
N GLU A 158 4.98 5.42 30.15
CA GLU A 158 6.14 4.73 29.57
C GLU A 158 5.82 4.29 28.14
N ASP A 159 6.25 5.18 27.25
CA ASP A 159 6.29 5.10 25.81
C ASP A 159 7.39 4.10 25.38
N GLU A 160 7.07 2.80 25.28
CA GLU A 160 7.97 1.82 24.67
C GLU A 160 7.76 1.69 23.15
N ARG A 161 7.85 2.82 22.43
CA ARG A 161 8.17 2.79 20.99
C ARG A 161 9.69 2.71 20.79
N LYS A 162 10.25 1.51 20.92
CA LYS A 162 11.55 1.19 20.30
C LYS A 162 11.35 0.70 18.88
N TRP A 163 11.26 1.67 17.98
CA TRP A 163 11.67 1.48 16.60
C TRP A 163 13.18 1.31 16.55
N TRP A 164 13.65 0.16 16.08
CA TRP A 164 14.98 0.05 15.49
C TRP A 164 14.83 -0.65 14.14
N ARG A 165 15.00 0.15 13.08
CA ARG A 165 15.67 -0.29 11.86
C ARG A 165 17.15 -0.38 12.18
N ASP A 166 17.78 -1.49 11.82
CA ASP A 166 18.75 -1.56 10.72
C ASP A 166 19.00 -3.03 10.35
#